data_AF-A0A7C2J2D0-F1
#
_entry.id   AF-A0A7C2J2D0-F1
#
_cell.length_a   1.000
_cell.length_b   1.000
_cell.length_c   1.000
_cell.angle_alpha   90.00
_cell.angle_beta   90.00
_cell.angle_gamma   90.00
#
_symmetry.space_group_name_H-M   'P 1'
#
loop_
_entity.id
_entity.type
_entity.pdbx_description
1 polymer ?
#
loop_
_entity_poly.entity_id
_entity_poly.type
_entity_poly.pdbx_seq_one_letter_code
_entity_poly.pdbx_strand_id
1 'polypeptide(L)'
;MEITFVEAFDLPDAWFTLLGHVLDHGREYVVDQGSFEGRKRKELQFVTLKVTNPEQRPLVPPMPPGVSIPPPTTMEYAEEYYHSYFVGADKQPHEEYT
;
A
#
# COMPACT_ATOMS: atom_id res chain seq x y z
N MET A 1 -20.76 7.68 -2.91
CA MET A 1 -19.34 7.28 -2.78
C MET A 1 -19.12 6.99 -1.32
N GLU A 2 -18.82 5.74 -0.99
CA GLU A 2 -18.52 5.33 0.39
C GLU A 2 -17.11 5.81 0.75
N ILE A 3 -17.00 6.54 1.87
CA ILE A 3 -15.73 7.10 2.34
C ILE A 3 -15.30 6.36 3.60
N THR A 4 -14.11 5.76 3.57
CA THR A 4 -13.48 5.15 4.73
C THR A 4 -12.52 6.15 5.37
N PHE A 5 -12.79 6.52 6.62
CA PHE A 5 -11.90 7.39 7.40
C PHE A 5 -11.06 6.54 8.33
N VAL A 6 -9.73 6.66 8.23
CA VAL A 6 -8.78 5.92 9.04
C VAL A 6 -7.82 6.90 9.70
N GLU A 7 -7.66 6.76 11.01
CA GLU A 7 -6.56 7.35 11.76
C GLU A 7 -5.71 6.21 12.31
N ALA A 8 -4.42 6.24 11.99
CA ALA A 8 -3.46 5.20 12.35
C ALA A 8 -2.25 5.84 13.05
N PHE A 9 -1.58 5.06 13.89
CA PHE A 9 -0.43 5.54 14.62
C PHE A 9 0.80 5.68 13.72
N ASP A 10 1.18 4.60 13.03
CA ASP A 10 2.32 4.52 12.10
C ASP A 10 1.91 3.89 10.75
N LEU A 11 2.87 3.75 9.82
CA LEU A 11 2.59 3.16 8.50
C LEU A 11 2.21 1.67 8.57
N PRO A 12 2.87 0.82 9.38
CA PRO A 12 2.41 -0.56 9.59
C PRO A 12 0.97 -0.67 10.09
N ASP A 13 0.58 0.13 11.08
CA ASP A 13 -0.78 0.16 11.61
C ASP A 13 -1.79 0.58 10.53
N ALA A 14 -1.46 1.63 9.77
CA ALA A 14 -2.29 2.08 8.64
C ALA A 14 -2.50 0.96 7.62
N TRP A 15 -1.44 0.22 7.26
CA TRP A 15 -1.50 -0.87 6.30
C TRP A 15 -2.45 -1.99 6.74
N PHE A 16 -2.28 -2.50 7.96
CA PHE A 16 -3.13 -3.59 8.46
C PHE A 16 -4.58 -3.14 8.71
N THR A 17 -4.77 -1.92 9.21
CA THR A 17 -6.11 -1.35 9.40
C THR A 17 -6.86 -1.24 8.07
N LEU A 18 -6.21 -0.73 7.02
CA LEU A 18 -6.81 -0.65 5.69
C LEU A 18 -7.10 -2.02 5.08
N LEU A 19 -6.20 -2.99 5.25
CA LEU A 19 -6.46 -4.37 4.82
C LEU A 19 -7.70 -4.96 5.52
N GLY A 20 -7.85 -4.74 6.83
CA GLY A 20 -9.04 -5.13 7.58
C GLY A 20 -10.30 -4.52 6.97
N HIS A 21 -10.30 -3.20 6.73
CA HIS A 21 -11.44 -2.52 6.09
C HIS A 21 -11.76 -3.06 4.69
N VAL A 22 -10.76 -3.37 3.87
CA VAL A 22 -10.98 -3.99 2.54
C VAL A 22 -11.64 -5.36 2.69
N LEU A 23 -11.21 -6.17 3.65
CA LEU A 23 -11.79 -7.50 3.88
C LEU A 23 -13.24 -7.40 4.33
N ASP A 24 -13.51 -6.56 5.33
CA ASP A 24 -14.81 -6.47 6.00
C ASP A 24 -15.84 -5.67 5.20
N HIS A 25 -15.43 -4.56 4.59
CA HIS A 25 -16.32 -3.58 3.96
C HIS A 25 -16.03 -3.33 2.49
N GLY A 26 -14.95 -3.88 1.95
CA GLY A 26 -14.57 -3.67 0.56
C GLY A 26 -15.63 -4.18 -0.42
N ARG A 27 -15.97 -3.33 -1.38
CA ARG A 27 -16.89 -3.65 -2.48
C ARG A 27 -16.20 -4.68 -3.39
N GLU A 28 -16.92 -5.75 -3.71
CA GLU A 28 -16.45 -6.72 -4.69
C GLU A 28 -16.77 -6.27 -6.12
N TYR A 29 -15.82 -6.43 -7.03
CA TYR A 29 -16.01 -6.24 -8.46
C TYR A 29 -15.23 -7.29 -9.26
N VAL A 30 -15.61 -7.48 -10.51
CA VAL A 30 -14.90 -8.34 -11.47
C VAL A 30 -13.98 -7.46 -12.31
N VAL A 31 -12.74 -7.89 -12.49
CA VAL A 31 -11.79 -7.19 -13.36
C VAL A 31 -12.19 -7.42 -14.82
N ASP A 32 -12.47 -6.35 -15.54
CA ASP A 32 -12.97 -6.45 -16.92
C ASP A 32 -11.86 -6.54 -17.98
N GLN A 33 -10.63 -6.12 -17.67
CA GLN A 33 -9.50 -6.11 -18.63
C GLN A 33 -8.14 -6.33 -17.94
N GLY A 34 -7.16 -6.83 -18.70
CA GLY A 34 -5.76 -6.98 -18.28
C GLY A 34 -5.43 -8.37 -17.75
N SER A 35 -4.24 -8.54 -17.15
CA SER A 35 -3.70 -9.85 -16.73
C SER A 35 -4.55 -10.60 -15.69
N PHE A 36 -5.55 -9.95 -15.11
CA PHE A 36 -6.44 -10.50 -14.09
C PHE A 36 -7.91 -10.50 -14.50
N GLU A 37 -8.22 -10.36 -15.80
CA GLU A 37 -9.58 -10.40 -16.34
C GLU A 37 -10.38 -11.60 -15.81
N GLY A 38 -11.64 -11.35 -15.43
CA GLY A 38 -12.56 -12.34 -14.86
C GLY A 38 -12.34 -12.66 -13.37
N ARG A 39 -11.28 -12.13 -12.73
CA ARG A 39 -11.06 -12.33 -11.29
C ARG A 39 -11.83 -11.32 -10.46
N LYS A 40 -12.25 -11.75 -9.26
CA LYS A 40 -12.87 -10.90 -8.25
C LYS A 40 -11.82 -10.15 -7.43
N ARG A 41 -12.08 -8.89 -7.14
CA ARG A 41 -11.28 -8.04 -6.24
C ARG A 41 -12.18 -7.31 -5.27
N LYS A 42 -11.64 -7.00 -4.09
CA LYS A 42 -12.24 -6.12 -3.10
C LYS A 42 -11.47 -4.80 -3.06
N GLU A 43 -12.19 -3.69 -2.99
CA GLU A 43 -11.58 -2.36 -2.84
C GLU A 43 -12.44 -1.45 -1.96
N LEU A 44 -11.79 -0.44 -1.39
CA LEU A 44 -12.45 0.71 -0.78
C LEU A 44 -12.63 1.78 -1.86
N GLN A 45 -13.83 2.37 -1.97
CA GLN A 45 -14.11 3.36 -3.02
C GLN A 45 -13.31 4.65 -2.83
N PHE A 46 -13.18 5.11 -1.59
CA PHE A 46 -12.40 6.28 -1.24
C PHE A 46 -11.90 6.16 0.20
N VAL A 47 -10.64 6.54 0.42
CA VAL A 47 -10.00 6.47 1.75
C VAL A 47 -9.47 7.85 2.11
N THR A 48 -9.76 8.30 3.34
CA THR A 48 -9.03 9.38 3.99
C THR A 48 -8.19 8.76 5.10
N LEU A 49 -6.87 8.88 5.00
CA LEU A 49 -5.92 8.34 5.97
C LEU A 49 -5.17 9.48 6.64
N LYS A 50 -5.12 9.46 7.97
CA LYS A 50 -4.21 10.27 8.77
C LYS A 50 -3.29 9.34 9.55
N VAL A 51 -1.98 9.55 9.43
CA VAL A 51 -0.97 8.84 10.21
C VAL A 51 -0.35 9.84 11.19
N THR A 52 -0.39 9.54 12.49
CA THR A 52 0.06 10.50 13.51
C THR A 52 1.57 10.54 13.68
N ASN A 53 2.26 9.43 13.42
CA ASN A 53 3.71 9.25 13.59
C ASN A 53 4.32 8.58 12.33
N PRO A 54 4.26 9.23 11.15
CA PRO A 54 4.70 8.64 9.89
C PRO A 54 6.22 8.38 9.82
N GLU A 55 7.01 9.01 10.69
CA GLU A 55 8.46 8.85 10.78
C GLU A 55 8.89 7.58 11.52
N GLN A 56 7.98 6.90 12.22
CA GLN A 56 8.30 5.72 13.01
C GLN A 56 8.86 4.59 12.14
N ARG A 57 9.84 3.86 12.68
CA ARG A 57 10.49 2.73 12.02
C ARG A 57 10.12 1.40 12.69
N PRO A 58 10.03 0.30 11.93
CA PRO A 58 10.22 0.20 10.47
C PRO A 58 9.04 0.78 9.67
N LEU A 59 9.31 1.30 8.46
CA LEU A 59 8.26 1.79 7.56
C LEU A 59 7.46 0.64 6.95
N VAL A 60 8.14 -0.47 6.67
CA VAL A 60 7.54 -1.69 6.12
C VAL A 60 6.90 -2.50 7.24
N PRO A 61 5.64 -2.94 7.09
CA PRO A 61 4.96 -3.72 8.12
C PRO A 61 5.66 -5.07 8.34
N PRO A 62 6.03 -5.42 9.59
CA PRO A 62 6.58 -6.72 9.90
C PRO A 62 5.50 -7.80 9.81
N MET A 63 5.84 -8.95 9.24
CA MET A 63 4.92 -10.09 9.17
C MET A 63 4.98 -10.91 10.46
N PRO A 64 3.83 -11.41 10.97
CA PRO A 64 3.82 -12.28 12.14
C PRO A 64 4.67 -13.54 11.91
N PRO A 65 5.40 -14.02 12.94
CA PRO A 65 6.17 -15.25 12.84
C PRO A 65 5.31 -16.44 12.41
N GLY A 66 5.80 -17.24 11.47
CA GLY A 66 5.11 -18.44 10.98
C GLY A 66 4.08 -18.18 9.87
N VAL A 67 3.91 -16.94 9.42
CA VAL A 67 3.08 -16.60 8.26
C VAL A 67 3.90 -16.75 6.97
N SER A 68 3.37 -17.47 5.98
CA SER A 68 4.03 -17.69 4.68
C SER A 68 3.84 -16.55 3.68
N ILE A 69 3.14 -15.49 4.09
CA ILE A 69 2.88 -14.31 3.27
C ILE A 69 4.08 -13.36 3.43
N PRO A 70 4.75 -12.96 2.34
CA PRO A 70 5.84 -12.01 2.42
C PRO A 70 5.33 -10.62 2.83
N PRO A 71 6.20 -9.77 3.41
CA PRO A 71 5.88 -8.35 3.57
C PRO A 71 5.55 -7.71 2.21
N PRO A 72 4.80 -6.60 2.19
CA PRO A 72 4.38 -5.96 0.94
C PRO A 72 5.56 -5.37 0.14
N THR A 73 6.68 -5.09 0.80
CA THR A 73 7.92 -4.61 0.19
C THR A 73 9.09 -4.84 1.14
N THR A 74 10.27 -4.33 0.83
CA THR A 74 11.46 -4.35 1.70
C THR A 74 11.94 -2.94 2.03
N MET A 75 12.72 -2.79 3.10
CA MET A 75 13.30 -1.48 3.44
C MET A 75 14.32 -1.05 2.38
N GLU A 76 15.08 -1.98 1.81
CA GLU A 76 16.03 -1.72 0.73
C GLU A 76 15.32 -1.12 -0.49
N TYR A 77 14.19 -1.70 -0.91
CA TYR A 77 13.41 -1.16 -2.02
C TYR A 77 12.87 0.25 -1.70
N ALA A 78 12.38 0.47 -0.47
CA ALA A 78 11.89 1.78 -0.06
C ALA A 78 12.99 2.85 -0.09
N GLU A 79 14.21 2.49 0.33
CA GLU A 79 15.38 3.36 0.28
C GLU A 79 15.83 3.64 -1.16
N GLU A 80 15.93 2.62 -2.00
CA GLU A 80 16.25 2.76 -3.43
C GLU A 80 15.24 3.67 -4.14
N TYR A 81 13.95 3.52 -3.82
CA TYR A 81 12.90 4.40 -4.33
C TYR A 81 13.10 5.85 -3.88
N TYR A 82 13.34 6.07 -2.58
CA TYR A 82 13.63 7.42 -2.08
C TYR A 82 14.83 8.04 -2.79
N HIS A 83 15.92 7.30 -2.93
CA HIS A 83 17.11 7.78 -3.62
C HIS A 83 16.87 8.09 -5.09
N SER A 84 16.12 7.23 -5.80
CA SER A 84 15.90 7.41 -7.23
C SER A 84 15.02 8.61 -7.55
N TYR A 85 13.93 8.80 -6.80
CA TYR A 85 12.89 9.77 -7.15
C TYR A 85 12.93 11.08 -6.36
N PHE A 86 13.47 11.07 -5.14
CA PHE A 86 13.51 12.29 -4.31
C PHE A 86 14.88 12.95 -4.25
N VAL A 87 15.95 12.16 -4.46
CA VAL A 87 17.34 12.65 -4.38
C VAL A 87 17.99 12.68 -5.76
N GLY A 88 17.76 11.64 -6.55
CA GLY A 88 18.29 11.48 -7.89
C GLY A 88 17.56 12.32 -8.94
N ALA A 89 18.20 12.48 -10.09
CA ALA A 89 17.60 13.07 -11.28
C ALA A 89 17.56 12.06 -12.45
N ASP A 90 17.82 10.79 -12.15
CA ASP A 90 17.91 9.73 -13.14
C ASP A 90 16.51 9.18 -13.44
N LYS A 91 16.08 9.38 -14.68
CA LYS A 91 14.81 8.88 -15.21
C LYS A 91 14.90 7.39 -15.53
N GLN A 92 13.99 6.58 -15.00
CA GLN A 92 13.96 5.15 -15.32
C GLN A 92 13.44 4.89 -16.74
N PRO A 93 13.80 3.74 -17.35
CA PRO A 93 13.23 3.34 -18.64
C PRO A 93 11.71 3.28 -18.53
N HIS A 94 11.01 4.03 -19.39
CA HIS A 94 9.54 4.17 -19.45
C HIS A 94 8.87 5.18 -18.51
N GLU A 95 9.63 6.04 -17.84
CA GLU A 95 9.03 7.15 -17.08
C GLU A 95 9.06 8.45 -17.87
N GLU A 96 8.01 9.28 -17.81
CA GLU A 96 8.01 10.58 -18.51
C GLU A 96 8.70 11.67 -17.69
N TYR A 97 8.72 11.55 -16.36
CA TYR A 97 9.33 12.48 -15.40
C TYR A 97 9.99 11.72 -14.23
N THR A 98 10.87 12.43 -13.51
CA THR A 98 11.54 12.01 -12.26
C THR A 98 10.75 12.49 -11.05
#